data_AF-A0A4Q9FIF5-F1
#
_entry.id   AF-A0A4Q9FIF5-F1
#
_cell.length_a   1.000
_cell.length_b   1.000
_cell.length_c   1.000
_cell.angle_alpha   90.00
_cell.angle_beta   90.00
_cell.angle_gamma   90.00
#
_symmetry.space_group_name_H-M   'P 1'
#
loop_
_entity.id
_entity.type
_entity.pdbx_description
1 polymer ?
#
loop_
_entity_poly.entity_id
_entity_poly.type
_entity_poly.pdbx_seq_one_letter_code
_entity_poly.pdbx_strand_id
1 'polypeptide(L)'
;MKTAKLLLSVVLMSTLFTSCYTEVIVDDFVDEPIITANQVLTSHELWYVDINQTIGFGEVPFLQKAFTVSFINGVVYANNNLVGIGNSGDGFGIDVASYDAYNMILDVNHDIDGFVTFDVFVVDGNTIELYNPNTDTSYFLEGYQRRNFDYDFVFYDNIHYFLQEYEAWEKTYTSEMGAINEFDNENYLQFLAGGNDSTFRSSQDGFGMNPNNLIWDYTGVYGVGNVVNNELLKTLTLDYDFFDNEFFELSVIDDGTIELFHPSSETVYEFQGRGYIQYLKSDNTKDKSSGNKEKKRKFKSERKENPRENTRV
;
A
#
# COMPACT_ATOMS: atom_id res chain seq x y z
N MET A 1 -71.33 27.09 -56.27
CA MET A 1 -70.69 27.51 -55.00
C MET A 1 -70.64 26.43 -53.92
N LYS A 2 -71.63 25.53 -53.79
CA LYS A 2 -71.60 24.48 -52.74
C LYS A 2 -70.60 23.33 -53.02
N THR A 3 -70.45 22.91 -54.28
CA THR A 3 -69.53 21.83 -54.68
C THR A 3 -68.06 22.24 -54.65
N ALA A 4 -67.74 23.46 -55.09
CA ALA A 4 -66.37 24.00 -55.03
C ALA A 4 -65.87 24.17 -53.58
N LYS A 5 -66.77 24.55 -52.65
CA LYS A 5 -66.44 24.63 -51.22
C LYS A 5 -66.21 23.24 -50.61
N LEU A 6 -66.97 22.23 -51.03
CA LEU A 6 -66.79 20.85 -50.58
C LEU A 6 -65.45 20.26 -51.05
N LEU A 7 -65.11 20.46 -52.34
CA LEU A 7 -63.83 20.04 -52.91
C LEU A 7 -62.64 20.72 -52.22
N LEU A 8 -62.76 22.02 -51.92
CA LEU A 8 -61.71 22.74 -51.21
C LEU A 8 -61.52 22.24 -49.77
N SER A 9 -62.61 21.93 -49.06
CA SER A 9 -62.53 21.33 -47.72
C SER A 9 -61.92 19.92 -47.73
N VAL A 10 -62.20 19.10 -48.75
CA VAL A 10 -61.62 17.74 -48.87
C VAL A 10 -60.13 17.80 -49.21
N VAL A 11 -59.70 18.74 -50.05
CA VAL A 11 -58.28 18.97 -50.36
C VAL A 11 -57.52 19.51 -49.14
N LEU A 12 -58.11 20.42 -48.37
CA LEU A 12 -57.47 20.98 -47.17
C LEU A 12 -57.33 19.93 -46.04
N MET A 13 -58.28 18.99 -45.94
CA MET A 13 -58.21 17.91 -44.97
C MET A 13 -57.15 16.87 -45.34
N SER A 14 -56.93 16.62 -46.63
CA SER A 14 -55.93 15.65 -47.11
C SER A 14 -54.49 16.15 -46.99
N THR A 15 -54.26 17.48 -46.99
CA THR A 15 -52.93 18.06 -46.71
C THR A 15 -52.54 18.05 -45.23
N LEU A 16 -53.48 17.82 -44.30
CA LEU A 16 -53.20 17.78 -42.86
C LEU A 16 -52.83 16.37 -42.35
N PHE A 17 -52.96 15.33 -43.19
CA PHE A 17 -52.60 13.94 -42.86
C PHE A 17 -51.29 13.47 -43.52
N THR A 18 -50.50 14.38 -44.10
CA THR A 18 -49.11 14.05 -44.44
C THR A 18 -48.30 14.09 -43.14
N SER A 19 -48.32 12.98 -42.41
CA SER A 19 -47.34 12.74 -41.34
C SER A 19 -45.94 13.08 -41.86
N CYS A 20 -45.16 13.86 -41.12
CA CYS A 20 -43.72 13.91 -41.33
C CYS A 20 -43.20 12.47 -41.29
N TYR A 21 -42.89 11.89 -42.44
CA TYR A 21 -42.02 10.73 -42.48
C TYR A 21 -40.63 11.28 -42.17
N THR A 22 -40.19 11.14 -40.92
CA THR A 22 -38.77 11.29 -40.62
C THR A 22 -38.16 9.97 -41.05
N GLU A 23 -37.44 9.93 -42.17
CA GLU A 23 -36.40 8.92 -42.29
C GLU A 23 -35.44 9.21 -41.14
N VAL A 24 -35.52 8.38 -40.10
CA VAL A 24 -34.47 8.34 -39.08
C VAL A 24 -33.27 7.77 -39.82
N ILE A 25 -32.48 8.67 -40.40
CA ILE A 25 -31.07 8.37 -40.58
C ILE A 25 -30.60 8.17 -39.14
N VAL A 26 -30.38 6.90 -38.77
CA VAL A 26 -29.60 6.56 -37.58
C VAL A 26 -28.18 6.96 -37.94
N ASP A 27 -27.93 8.26 -37.91
CA ASP A 27 -26.61 8.84 -38.10
C ASP A 27 -25.92 8.77 -36.74
N ASP A 28 -24.80 8.06 -36.76
CA ASP A 28 -23.86 7.82 -35.69
C ASP A 28 -24.44 7.34 -34.36
N PHE A 29 -24.20 6.06 -34.06
CA PHE A 29 -23.77 5.71 -32.72
C PHE A 29 -22.59 6.64 -32.42
N VAL A 30 -22.83 7.71 -31.66
CA VAL A 30 -21.74 8.34 -30.92
C VAL A 30 -21.31 7.23 -29.97
N ASP A 31 -20.27 6.49 -30.33
CA ASP A 31 -19.55 5.66 -29.40
C ASP A 31 -19.13 6.63 -28.29
N GLU A 32 -19.87 6.62 -27.17
CA GLU A 32 -19.40 7.26 -25.96
C GLU A 32 -17.98 6.73 -25.75
N PRO A 33 -16.99 7.61 -25.53
CA PRO A 33 -15.61 7.16 -25.43
C PRO A 33 -15.51 6.14 -24.30
N ILE A 34 -15.34 4.87 -24.66
CA ILE A 34 -15.16 3.79 -23.71
C ILE A 34 -13.80 4.05 -23.06
N ILE A 35 -13.82 4.37 -21.77
CA ILE A 35 -12.58 4.53 -21.00
C ILE A 35 -11.84 3.19 -21.00
N THR A 36 -10.58 3.21 -21.45
CA THR A 36 -9.75 2.01 -21.48
C THR A 36 -9.11 1.76 -20.12
N ALA A 37 -8.76 0.50 -19.81
CA ALA A 37 -8.01 0.13 -18.61
C ALA A 37 -6.75 0.99 -18.45
N ASN A 38 -5.98 1.17 -19.52
CA ASN A 38 -4.75 1.97 -19.46
C ASN A 38 -5.04 3.45 -19.17
N GLN A 39 -6.10 4.04 -19.74
CA GLN A 39 -6.51 5.41 -19.39
C GLN A 39 -6.94 5.54 -17.93
N VAL A 40 -7.62 4.53 -17.38
CA VAL A 40 -7.94 4.49 -15.94
C VAL A 40 -6.65 4.44 -15.13
N LEU A 41 -5.79 3.45 -15.35
CA LEU A 41 -4.59 3.20 -14.55
C LEU A 41 -3.59 4.38 -14.60
N THR A 42 -3.51 5.08 -15.74
CA THR A 42 -2.60 6.23 -15.94
C THR A 42 -3.26 7.58 -15.63
N SER A 43 -4.52 7.61 -15.19
CA SER A 43 -5.22 8.85 -14.82
C SER A 43 -4.64 9.51 -13.56
N HIS A 44 -3.99 8.72 -12.72
CA HIS A 44 -3.35 9.16 -11.48
C HIS A 44 -1.87 8.75 -11.48
N GLU A 45 -1.05 9.54 -10.81
CA GLU A 45 0.38 9.27 -10.68
C GLU A 45 0.65 8.15 -9.66
N LEU A 46 -0.15 8.11 -8.59
CA LEU A 46 -0.06 7.11 -7.53
C LEU A 46 -1.44 6.50 -7.29
N TRP A 47 -1.43 5.21 -7.00
CA TRP A 47 -2.58 4.49 -6.45
C TRP A 47 -2.21 3.96 -5.06
N TYR A 48 -2.84 4.52 -4.03
CA TYR A 48 -2.72 4.02 -2.67
C TYR A 48 -3.48 2.71 -2.51
N VAL A 49 -2.80 1.68 -2.02
CA VAL A 49 -3.39 0.35 -1.86
C VAL A 49 -3.95 0.22 -0.45
N ASP A 50 -5.27 0.40 -0.30
CA ASP A 50 -5.97 0.22 0.97
C ASP A 50 -6.29 -1.26 1.20
N ILE A 51 -5.38 -1.97 1.87
CA ILE A 51 -5.61 -3.37 2.24
C ILE A 51 -6.77 -3.54 3.22
N ASN A 52 -7.18 -2.51 3.96
CA ASN A 52 -8.31 -2.65 4.90
C ASN A 52 -9.67 -2.65 4.18
N GLN A 53 -9.71 -2.16 2.94
CA GLN A 53 -10.91 -2.24 2.09
C GLN A 53 -10.93 -3.49 1.22
N THR A 54 -9.87 -4.28 1.20
CA THR A 54 -9.80 -5.49 0.39
C THR A 54 -10.83 -6.53 0.85
N ILE A 55 -11.53 -7.13 -0.11
CA ILE A 55 -12.56 -8.15 0.09
C ILE A 55 -12.17 -9.46 -0.61
N GLY A 56 -12.80 -10.56 -0.21
CA GLY A 56 -12.36 -11.92 -0.53
C GLY A 56 -11.45 -12.48 0.56
N PHE A 57 -11.05 -13.75 0.42
CA PHE A 57 -10.17 -14.46 1.38
C PHE A 57 -8.79 -14.80 0.82
N GLY A 58 -8.55 -14.61 -0.48
CA GLY A 58 -7.25 -14.78 -1.11
C GLY A 58 -6.32 -13.57 -0.92
N GLU A 59 -5.12 -13.62 -1.48
CA GLU A 59 -4.17 -12.51 -1.45
C GLU A 59 -3.41 -12.44 -2.76
N VAL A 60 -3.11 -11.23 -3.21
CA VAL A 60 -2.09 -10.98 -4.22
C VAL A 60 -0.83 -10.44 -3.52
N PRO A 61 0.27 -11.19 -3.48
CA PRO A 61 1.40 -10.87 -2.60
C PRO A 61 2.00 -9.47 -2.78
N PHE A 62 2.18 -8.99 -4.02
CA PHE A 62 2.77 -7.67 -4.26
C PHE A 62 1.85 -6.52 -3.80
N LEU A 63 0.53 -6.62 -4.01
CA LEU A 63 -0.44 -5.62 -3.51
C LEU A 63 -0.55 -5.65 -1.98
N GLN A 64 -0.40 -6.83 -1.37
CA GLN A 64 -0.37 -6.95 0.09
C GLN A 64 0.86 -6.25 0.71
N LYS A 65 1.94 -6.11 -0.06
CA LYS A 65 3.19 -5.43 0.36
C LYS A 65 3.17 -3.93 0.08
N ALA A 66 2.76 -3.54 -1.12
CA ALA A 66 2.90 -2.18 -1.63
C ALA A 66 2.00 -1.18 -0.89
N PHE A 67 2.55 -0.09 -0.36
CA PHE A 67 1.77 1.05 0.15
C PHE A 67 1.11 1.82 -0.99
N THR A 68 1.85 2.04 -2.08
CA THR A 68 1.34 2.62 -3.32
C THR A 68 1.87 1.86 -4.53
N VAL A 69 1.12 1.89 -5.63
CA VAL A 69 1.54 1.40 -6.95
C VAL A 69 1.30 2.45 -8.03
N SER A 70 2.09 2.41 -9.09
CA SER A 70 2.00 3.34 -10.22
C SER A 70 2.16 2.60 -11.53
N PHE A 71 1.37 2.96 -12.53
CA PHE A 71 1.38 2.36 -13.86
C PHE A 71 1.94 3.36 -14.86
N ILE A 72 3.17 3.15 -15.32
CA ILE A 72 3.89 4.13 -16.15
C ILE A 72 4.54 3.40 -17.33
N ASN A 73 4.08 3.70 -18.55
CA ASN A 73 4.67 3.19 -19.79
C ASN A 73 4.86 1.66 -19.83
N GLY A 74 3.90 0.89 -19.30
CA GLY A 74 3.97 -0.57 -19.26
C GLY A 74 4.79 -1.15 -18.11
N VAL A 75 5.25 -0.31 -17.18
CA VAL A 75 5.97 -0.71 -15.95
C VAL A 75 5.10 -0.40 -14.73
N VAL A 76 5.08 -1.32 -13.77
CA VAL A 76 4.51 -1.10 -12.44
C VAL A 76 5.63 -0.69 -11.51
N TYR A 77 5.48 0.46 -10.85
CA TYR A 77 6.33 0.87 -9.73
C TYR A 77 5.59 0.69 -8.42
N ALA A 78 6.28 0.37 -7.33
CA ALA A 78 5.67 0.25 -6.02
C ALA A 78 6.55 0.76 -4.88
N ASN A 79 5.92 1.39 -3.89
CA ASN A 79 6.53 1.67 -2.60
C ASN A 79 6.25 0.50 -1.63
N ASN A 80 7.19 -0.45 -1.50
CA ASN A 80 7.08 -1.60 -0.59
C ASN A 80 7.74 -1.37 0.78
N ASN A 81 8.59 -0.34 0.84
CA ASN A 81 9.31 0.12 2.01
C ASN A 81 8.77 1.48 2.45
N LEU A 82 8.82 1.73 3.76
CA LEU A 82 8.61 3.05 4.34
C LEU A 82 9.90 3.87 4.36
N VAL A 83 11.05 3.21 4.51
CA VAL A 83 12.36 3.83 4.28
C VAL A 83 12.39 4.39 2.85
N GLY A 84 12.61 5.70 2.72
CA GLY A 84 12.66 6.40 1.46
C GLY A 84 11.31 6.60 0.77
N ILE A 85 10.18 6.38 1.44
CA ILE A 85 8.86 6.63 0.85
C ILE A 85 8.73 8.11 0.46
N GLY A 86 8.16 8.40 -0.71
CA GLY A 86 8.06 9.75 -1.26
C GLY A 86 9.34 10.30 -1.92
N ASN A 87 10.50 9.66 -1.68
CA ASN A 87 11.78 10.02 -2.29
C ASN A 87 12.25 8.98 -3.33
N SER A 88 12.06 7.69 -3.04
CA SER A 88 12.51 6.58 -3.89
C SER A 88 11.80 6.60 -5.24
N GLY A 89 12.56 6.59 -6.34
CA GLY A 89 12.00 6.69 -7.70
C GLY A 89 11.17 7.96 -7.91
N ASP A 90 11.63 9.08 -7.35
CA ASP A 90 10.88 10.33 -7.22
C ASP A 90 9.52 10.13 -6.49
N GLY A 91 9.39 9.15 -5.60
CA GLY A 91 8.15 8.85 -4.89
C GLY A 91 7.26 7.80 -5.56
N PHE A 92 7.58 7.34 -6.77
CA PHE A 92 6.89 6.19 -7.39
C PHE A 92 7.31 4.84 -6.79
N GLY A 93 8.44 4.81 -6.06
CA GLY A 93 9.03 3.59 -5.55
C GLY A 93 9.96 2.94 -6.57
N ILE A 94 9.98 1.61 -6.59
CA ILE A 94 10.89 0.80 -7.41
C ILE A 94 10.12 0.04 -8.49
N ASP A 95 10.77 -0.27 -9.61
CA ASP A 95 10.22 -1.13 -10.66
C ASP A 95 9.97 -2.53 -10.09
N VAL A 96 8.75 -3.04 -10.23
CA VAL A 96 8.31 -4.32 -9.67
C VAL A 96 7.80 -5.32 -10.70
N ALA A 97 7.41 -4.83 -11.87
CA ALA A 97 6.71 -5.64 -12.86
C ALA A 97 6.59 -4.90 -14.20
N SER A 98 6.33 -5.69 -15.24
CA SER A 98 5.69 -5.17 -16.46
C SER A 98 4.18 -5.39 -16.44
N TYR A 99 3.42 -4.54 -17.12
CA TYR A 99 1.98 -4.71 -17.27
C TYR A 99 1.48 -4.47 -18.70
N ASP A 100 0.37 -5.13 -19.03
CA ASP A 100 -0.46 -4.86 -20.21
C ASP A 100 -1.91 -4.61 -19.75
N ALA A 101 -2.61 -3.70 -20.43
CA ALA A 101 -3.94 -3.27 -20.05
C ALA A 101 -4.85 -3.13 -21.28
N TYR A 102 -5.89 -3.95 -21.34
CA TYR A 102 -6.80 -4.06 -22.48
C TYR A 102 -8.19 -4.50 -22.02
N ASN A 103 -9.28 -4.11 -22.68
CA ASN A 103 -10.64 -4.59 -22.37
C ASN A 103 -11.03 -4.60 -20.88
N MET A 104 -10.63 -3.58 -20.10
CA MET A 104 -10.81 -3.54 -18.64
C MET A 104 -10.15 -4.70 -17.88
N ILE A 105 -9.10 -5.28 -18.46
CA ILE A 105 -8.22 -6.28 -17.88
C ILE A 105 -6.85 -5.64 -17.69
N LEU A 106 -6.22 -5.95 -16.55
CA LEU A 106 -4.84 -5.63 -16.23
C LEU A 106 -4.09 -6.94 -16.02
N ASP A 107 -3.11 -7.20 -16.87
CA ASP A 107 -2.17 -8.31 -16.75
C ASP A 107 -0.84 -7.78 -16.24
N VAL A 108 -0.32 -8.38 -15.16
CA VAL A 108 0.92 -7.99 -14.50
C VAL A 108 1.86 -9.18 -14.47
N ASN A 109 3.07 -9.02 -14.99
CA ASN A 109 4.17 -9.97 -14.83
C ASN A 109 5.12 -9.44 -13.76
N HIS A 110 4.88 -9.82 -12.50
CA HIS A 110 5.68 -9.38 -11.36
C HIS A 110 7.02 -10.13 -11.29
N ASP A 111 8.10 -9.42 -11.02
CA ASP A 111 9.47 -9.92 -11.08
C ASP A 111 9.71 -11.15 -10.18
N ILE A 112 9.01 -11.21 -9.05
CA ILE A 112 9.15 -12.28 -8.04
C ILE A 112 7.90 -13.16 -7.96
N ASP A 113 6.72 -12.56 -8.04
CA ASP A 113 5.44 -13.23 -7.74
C ASP A 113 4.83 -13.86 -9.01
N GLY A 114 5.41 -13.59 -10.18
CA GLY A 114 4.97 -14.13 -11.46
C GLY A 114 3.75 -13.42 -12.03
N PHE A 115 3.03 -14.12 -12.91
CA PHE A 115 1.88 -13.59 -13.61
C PHE A 115 0.66 -13.48 -12.69
N VAL A 116 0.04 -12.31 -12.68
CA VAL A 116 -1.21 -12.00 -12.00
C VAL A 116 -2.10 -11.21 -12.96
N THR A 117 -3.41 -11.43 -12.88
CA THR A 117 -4.37 -10.73 -13.73
C THR A 117 -5.54 -10.19 -12.91
N PHE A 118 -6.10 -9.08 -13.37
CA PHE A 118 -7.21 -8.40 -12.72
C PHE A 118 -8.25 -7.92 -13.72
N ASP A 119 -9.51 -7.99 -13.33
CA ASP A 119 -10.56 -7.15 -13.90
C ASP A 119 -10.51 -5.80 -13.21
N VAL A 120 -10.50 -4.73 -14.00
CA VAL A 120 -10.43 -3.34 -13.54
C VAL A 120 -11.84 -2.76 -13.54
N PHE A 121 -12.27 -2.22 -12.41
CA PHE A 121 -13.52 -1.49 -12.29
C PHE A 121 -13.26 -0.06 -11.79
N VAL A 122 -13.92 0.91 -12.41
CA VAL A 122 -13.97 2.28 -11.89
C VAL A 122 -15.08 2.31 -10.85
N VAL A 123 -14.73 2.55 -9.59
CA VAL A 123 -15.69 2.64 -8.49
C VAL A 123 -16.28 4.05 -8.45
N ASP A 124 -15.42 5.05 -8.52
CA ASP A 124 -15.80 6.46 -8.64
C ASP A 124 -14.69 7.30 -9.32
N GLY A 125 -14.67 8.62 -9.08
CA GLY A 125 -13.77 9.56 -9.75
C GLY A 125 -12.28 9.38 -9.42
N ASN A 126 -11.94 8.76 -8.29
CA ASN A 126 -10.56 8.50 -7.90
C ASN A 126 -10.35 7.11 -7.29
N THR A 127 -11.38 6.27 -7.19
CA THR A 127 -11.24 4.90 -6.69
C THR A 127 -11.38 3.88 -7.81
N ILE A 128 -10.46 2.92 -7.85
CA ILE A 128 -10.56 1.73 -8.71
C ILE A 128 -10.59 0.47 -7.88
N GLU A 129 -11.17 -0.57 -8.45
CA GLU A 129 -11.11 -1.92 -7.90
C GLU A 129 -10.33 -2.81 -8.87
N LEU A 130 -9.35 -3.53 -8.34
CA LEU A 130 -8.63 -4.59 -9.02
C LEU A 130 -9.12 -5.94 -8.49
N TYR A 131 -10.02 -6.58 -9.24
CA TYR A 131 -10.55 -7.90 -8.90
C TYR A 131 -9.68 -9.00 -9.50
N ASN A 132 -9.09 -9.85 -8.67
CA ASN A 132 -8.36 -11.03 -9.10
C ASN A 132 -9.31 -12.24 -9.18
N PRO A 133 -9.60 -12.77 -10.38
CA PRO A 133 -10.52 -13.90 -10.58
C PRO A 133 -9.96 -15.24 -10.09
N ASN A 134 -8.64 -15.36 -9.95
CA ASN A 134 -7.98 -16.61 -9.52
C ASN A 134 -8.01 -16.78 -8.00
N THR A 135 -7.94 -15.68 -7.26
CA THR A 135 -7.95 -15.68 -5.79
C THR A 135 -9.27 -15.20 -5.19
N ASP A 136 -10.22 -14.84 -6.06
CA ASP A 136 -11.50 -14.23 -5.69
C ASP A 136 -11.33 -13.06 -4.71
N THR A 137 -10.39 -12.16 -5.01
CA THR A 137 -9.96 -11.08 -4.12
C THR A 137 -10.00 -9.75 -4.83
N SER A 138 -10.60 -8.74 -4.21
CA SER A 138 -10.63 -7.38 -4.76
C SER A 138 -9.84 -6.44 -3.89
N TYR A 139 -8.91 -5.71 -4.51
CA TYR A 139 -8.18 -4.61 -3.90
C TYR A 139 -8.77 -3.28 -4.36
N PHE A 140 -9.03 -2.37 -3.41
CA PHE A 140 -9.49 -1.02 -3.70
C PHE A 140 -8.32 -0.05 -3.60
N LEU A 141 -8.15 0.73 -4.66
CA LEU A 141 -7.01 1.62 -4.84
C LEU A 141 -7.52 3.06 -5.00
N GLU A 142 -6.96 3.97 -4.21
CA GLU A 142 -7.28 5.39 -4.21
C GLU A 142 -6.23 6.17 -5.01
N GLY A 143 -6.67 6.92 -6.01
CA GLY A 143 -5.83 7.64 -6.95
C GLY A 143 -5.41 9.02 -6.43
N TYR A 144 -4.13 9.34 -6.57
CA TYR A 144 -3.56 10.63 -6.19
C TYR A 144 -2.61 11.17 -7.27
N GLN A 145 -2.56 12.50 -7.36
CA GLN A 145 -1.42 13.18 -7.94
C GLN A 145 -0.31 13.22 -6.88
N ARG A 146 0.92 12.91 -7.26
CA ARG A 146 2.03 12.67 -6.34
C ARG A 146 2.29 13.85 -5.41
N ARG A 147 2.18 15.07 -5.95
CA ARG A 147 2.37 16.32 -5.21
C ARG A 147 1.33 16.58 -4.10
N ASN A 148 0.21 15.86 -4.11
CA ASN A 148 -0.89 16.01 -3.16
C ASN A 148 -1.03 14.78 -2.25
N PHE A 149 -0.13 13.80 -2.38
CA PHE A 149 -0.17 12.58 -1.58
C PHE A 149 0.52 12.79 -0.24
N ASP A 150 -0.14 12.35 0.84
CA ASP A 150 0.36 12.47 2.19
C ASP A 150 1.21 11.25 2.57
N TYR A 151 2.51 11.34 2.28
CA TYR A 151 3.47 10.29 2.61
C TYR A 151 3.70 10.15 4.12
N ASP A 152 3.63 11.25 4.87
CA ASP A 152 3.84 11.25 6.31
C ASP A 152 2.73 10.46 7.01
N PHE A 153 1.47 10.68 6.60
CA PHE A 153 0.34 9.90 7.09
C PHE A 153 0.56 8.40 6.87
N VAL A 154 0.93 7.99 5.65
CA VAL A 154 1.19 6.58 5.33
C VAL A 154 2.34 6.05 6.17
N PHE A 155 3.43 6.80 6.30
CA PHE A 155 4.60 6.41 7.09
C PHE A 155 4.23 6.18 8.56
N TYR A 156 3.59 7.14 9.21
CA TYR A 156 3.29 7.08 10.63
C TYR A 156 2.11 6.16 10.98
N ASP A 157 1.15 5.94 10.08
CA ASP A 157 0.09 4.93 10.28
C ASP A 157 0.62 3.49 10.17
N ASN A 158 1.81 3.33 9.58
CA ASN A 158 2.40 2.03 9.26
C ASN A 158 3.82 1.86 9.84
N ILE A 159 4.25 2.72 10.76
CA ILE A 159 5.61 2.79 11.31
C ILE A 159 6.09 1.48 11.94
N HIS A 160 5.19 0.59 12.36
CA HIS A 160 5.57 -0.74 12.85
C HIS A 160 6.27 -1.57 11.77
N TYR A 161 5.93 -1.37 10.50
CA TYR A 161 6.64 -1.96 9.36
C TYR A 161 7.99 -1.30 9.12
N PHE A 162 8.13 0.01 9.37
CA PHE A 162 9.40 0.72 9.23
C PHE A 162 10.46 0.15 10.20
N LEU A 163 10.06 -0.14 11.44
CA LEU A 163 10.93 -0.79 12.42
C LEU A 163 11.47 -2.17 11.94
N GLN A 164 10.76 -2.84 11.04
CA GLN A 164 11.14 -4.15 10.50
C GLN A 164 12.03 -4.07 9.25
N GLU A 165 12.33 -2.87 8.75
CA GLU A 165 13.09 -2.66 7.51
C GLU A 165 14.61 -2.68 7.71
N TYR A 166 15.08 -3.07 8.90
CA TYR A 166 16.49 -3.25 9.22
C TYR A 166 16.72 -4.62 9.87
N GLU A 167 17.87 -5.23 9.60
CA GLU A 167 18.28 -6.47 10.26
C GLU A 167 18.51 -6.28 11.77
N ALA A 168 18.99 -5.10 12.17
CA ALA A 168 19.08 -4.68 13.56
C ALA A 168 19.03 -3.16 13.67
N TRP A 169 18.65 -2.66 14.84
CA TRP A 169 18.79 -1.28 15.28
C TRP A 169 19.89 -1.26 16.33
N GLU A 170 20.98 -0.55 16.07
CA GLU A 170 22.15 -0.46 16.96
C GLU A 170 22.11 0.84 17.75
N LYS A 171 22.24 0.74 19.08
CA LYS A 171 22.32 1.91 19.95
C LYS A 171 23.59 2.70 19.62
N THR A 172 23.42 3.98 19.33
CA THR A 172 24.51 4.90 18.99
C THR A 172 24.67 6.01 20.03
N TYR A 173 23.64 6.24 20.85
CA TYR A 173 23.63 7.24 21.89
C TYR A 173 22.77 6.82 23.08
N THR A 174 23.23 7.21 24.27
CA THR A 174 22.48 7.21 25.54
C THR A 174 22.75 8.55 26.20
N SER A 175 21.71 9.24 26.65
CA SER A 175 21.86 10.54 27.30
C SER A 175 22.60 10.46 28.63
N GLU A 176 23.34 11.51 28.98
CA GLU A 176 23.96 11.66 30.31
C GLU A 176 22.94 11.92 31.42
N MET A 177 21.72 12.34 31.05
CA MET A 177 20.59 12.49 31.96
C MET A 177 19.80 11.18 32.08
N GLY A 178 19.10 11.06 33.20
CA GLY A 178 18.24 9.94 33.53
C GLY A 178 18.83 9.00 34.59
N ALA A 179 17.96 8.19 35.18
CA ALA A 179 18.34 7.16 36.13
C ALA A 179 18.85 5.90 35.42
N ILE A 180 19.88 5.27 36.00
CA ILE A 180 20.39 3.99 35.49
C ILE A 180 19.29 2.94 35.57
N ASN A 181 19.12 2.17 34.50
CA ASN A 181 18.09 1.13 34.34
C ASN A 181 18.65 -0.07 33.55
N GLU A 182 17.93 -1.19 33.55
CA GLU A 182 18.42 -2.42 32.92
C GLU A 182 18.55 -2.31 31.39
N PHE A 183 17.68 -1.53 30.75
CA PHE A 183 17.71 -1.29 29.31
C PHE A 183 18.98 -0.54 28.85
N ASP A 184 19.71 0.12 29.77
CA ASP A 184 21.02 0.73 29.47
C ASP A 184 22.02 -0.29 28.90
N ASN A 185 21.84 -1.59 29.20
CA ASN A 185 22.71 -2.67 28.72
C ASN A 185 22.35 -3.16 27.30
N GLU A 186 21.15 -2.86 26.80
CA GLU A 186 20.70 -3.32 25.48
C GLU A 186 21.33 -2.46 24.38
N ASN A 187 22.16 -3.07 23.53
CA ASN A 187 22.89 -2.38 22.46
C ASN A 187 22.27 -2.60 21.09
N TYR A 188 21.46 -3.66 20.92
CA TYR A 188 20.77 -3.94 19.67
C TYR A 188 19.32 -4.32 19.90
N LEU A 189 18.45 -3.87 19.00
CA LEU A 189 17.07 -4.34 18.87
C LEU A 189 16.85 -4.92 17.47
N GLN A 190 15.95 -5.88 17.34
CA GLN A 190 15.47 -6.36 16.05
C GLN A 190 13.97 -6.55 16.10
N PHE A 191 13.25 -5.99 15.13
CA PHE A 191 11.82 -6.19 14.96
C PHE A 191 11.59 -7.13 13.78
N LEU A 192 10.89 -8.24 14.02
CA LEU A 192 10.74 -9.30 13.02
C LEU A 192 9.47 -9.07 12.19
N ALA A 193 9.66 -8.99 10.86
CA ALA A 193 8.56 -9.09 9.90
C ALA A 193 8.04 -10.53 9.77
N GLY A 194 6.74 -10.66 9.53
CA GLY A 194 6.08 -11.93 9.30
C GLY A 194 5.61 -12.61 10.59
N GLY A 195 4.76 -13.63 10.45
CA GLY A 195 4.18 -14.33 11.61
C GLY A 195 3.18 -13.44 12.35
N ASN A 196 3.45 -13.13 13.63
CA ASN A 196 2.57 -12.28 14.45
C ASN A 196 2.81 -10.77 14.26
N ASP A 197 3.85 -10.34 13.51
CA ASP A 197 4.30 -8.94 13.33
C ASP A 197 4.46 -8.17 14.64
N SER A 198 4.73 -8.90 15.72
CA SER A 198 4.89 -8.34 17.04
C SER A 198 6.08 -8.92 17.77
N THR A 199 6.89 -9.79 17.16
CA THR A 199 8.10 -10.30 17.82
C THR A 199 9.26 -9.33 17.68
N PHE A 200 9.92 -9.04 18.80
CA PHE A 200 11.21 -8.35 18.82
C PHE A 200 12.29 -9.22 19.50
N ARG A 201 13.54 -8.83 19.30
CA ARG A 201 14.70 -9.36 20.00
C ARG A 201 15.58 -8.23 20.49
N SER A 202 16.32 -8.49 21.56
CA SER A 202 17.34 -7.56 22.07
C SER A 202 18.67 -8.29 22.32
N SER A 203 19.76 -7.53 22.30
CA SER A 203 21.11 -8.05 22.53
C SER A 203 22.00 -7.01 23.21
N GLN A 204 22.83 -7.51 24.12
CA GLN A 204 23.85 -6.77 24.87
C GLN A 204 25.24 -6.87 24.23
N ASP A 205 25.34 -7.49 23.05
CA ASP A 205 26.60 -7.57 22.31
C ASP A 205 27.24 -6.19 22.09
N GLY A 206 28.55 -6.18 21.90
CA GLY A 206 29.31 -4.94 21.71
C GLY A 206 29.01 -4.26 20.36
N PHE A 207 29.17 -2.93 20.35
CA PHE A 207 28.95 -2.09 19.17
C PHE A 207 29.80 -2.49 17.95
N GLY A 208 29.31 -2.15 16.75
CA GLY A 208 29.94 -2.37 15.45
C GLY A 208 29.82 -3.80 14.91
N MET A 209 29.10 -4.70 15.58
CA MET A 209 28.95 -6.08 15.12
C MET A 209 28.10 -6.18 13.85
N ASN A 210 28.39 -7.18 13.00
CA ASN A 210 27.52 -7.50 11.87
C ASN A 210 26.19 -8.10 12.40
N PRO A 211 25.01 -7.63 11.95
CA PRO A 211 23.72 -8.14 12.42
C PRO A 211 23.56 -9.66 12.34
N ASN A 212 24.22 -10.32 11.38
CA ASN A 212 24.18 -11.77 11.22
C ASN A 212 24.97 -12.55 12.29
N ASN A 213 25.82 -11.87 13.06
CA ASN A 213 26.67 -12.47 14.09
C ASN A 213 26.17 -12.18 15.52
N LEU A 214 25.12 -11.37 15.67
CA LEU A 214 24.55 -11.01 16.97
C LEU A 214 23.99 -12.23 17.69
N ILE A 215 24.25 -12.30 18.99
CA ILE A 215 23.60 -13.22 19.91
C ILE A 215 22.39 -12.49 20.51
N TRP A 216 21.20 -12.95 20.19
CA TRP A 216 19.96 -12.40 20.75
C TRP A 216 19.73 -12.96 22.14
N ASP A 217 20.00 -12.13 23.16
CA ASP A 217 19.86 -12.47 24.57
C ASP A 217 18.39 -12.65 24.97
N TYR A 218 17.51 -11.91 24.30
CA TYR A 218 16.09 -11.93 24.60
C TYR A 218 15.21 -11.95 23.33
N THR A 219 14.01 -12.52 23.45
CA THR A 219 12.96 -12.50 22.43
C THR A 219 11.62 -12.32 23.13
N GLY A 220 10.86 -11.29 22.73
CA GLY A 220 9.55 -10.99 23.31
C GLY A 220 8.58 -10.39 22.32
N VAL A 221 7.62 -9.63 22.83
CA VAL A 221 6.56 -9.00 22.03
C VAL A 221 6.64 -7.48 22.10
N TYR A 222 6.51 -6.80 20.97
CA TYR A 222 6.44 -5.34 20.91
C TYR A 222 5.09 -4.86 20.39
N GLY A 223 4.74 -3.64 20.80
CA GLY A 223 3.57 -2.94 20.31
C GLY A 223 3.90 -1.48 20.03
N VAL A 224 3.32 -0.93 18.96
CA VAL A 224 3.41 0.49 18.64
C VAL A 224 2.03 1.12 18.79
N GLY A 225 1.95 2.20 19.56
CA GLY A 225 0.74 2.95 19.83
C GLY A 225 0.81 4.38 19.31
N ASN A 226 -0.36 4.99 19.09
CA ASN A 226 -0.47 6.39 18.70
C ASN A 226 -0.52 7.30 19.93
N VAL A 227 0.13 8.45 19.85
CA VAL A 227 -0.04 9.53 20.83
C VAL A 227 -1.16 10.46 20.39
N VAL A 228 -2.10 10.74 21.30
CA VAL A 228 -3.25 11.60 21.01
C VAL A 228 -2.78 13.01 20.67
N ASN A 229 -3.28 13.57 19.56
CA ASN A 229 -2.91 14.90 19.03
C ASN A 229 -1.43 15.04 18.59
N ASN A 230 -0.71 13.94 18.40
CA ASN A 230 0.63 13.98 17.83
C ASN A 230 0.86 12.75 16.92
N GLU A 231 0.76 12.95 15.61
CA GLU A 231 0.89 11.87 14.62
C GLU A 231 2.35 11.41 14.44
N LEU A 232 3.31 12.31 14.70
CA LEU A 232 4.75 12.09 14.54
C LEU A 232 5.37 11.36 15.74
N LEU A 233 4.68 11.35 16.88
CA LEU A 233 5.13 10.68 18.11
C LEU A 233 4.33 9.41 18.33
N LYS A 234 5.04 8.33 18.64
CA LYS A 234 4.44 7.02 18.92
C LYS A 234 4.85 6.55 20.30
N THR A 235 4.16 5.54 20.80
CA THR A 235 4.63 4.77 21.96
C THR A 235 5.19 3.46 21.47
N LEU A 236 6.32 3.02 21.99
CA LEU A 236 6.86 1.68 21.81
C LEU A 236 6.83 0.95 23.15
N THR A 237 6.12 -0.17 23.22
CA THR A 237 6.16 -1.08 24.37
C THR A 237 6.96 -2.31 23.99
N LEU A 238 7.95 -2.67 24.81
CA LEU A 238 8.67 -3.94 24.72
C LEU A 238 8.27 -4.81 25.92
N ASP A 239 7.58 -5.90 25.63
CA ASP A 239 7.12 -6.89 26.61
C ASP A 239 8.17 -8.00 26.74
N TYR A 240 8.80 -8.04 27.92
CA TYR A 240 9.82 -9.01 28.27
C TYR A 240 9.23 -10.28 28.97
N ASP A 241 7.93 -10.52 28.83
CA ASP A 241 7.11 -11.66 29.32
C ASP A 241 7.14 -11.83 30.85
N PHE A 242 8.27 -12.32 31.37
CA PHE A 242 8.47 -12.53 32.81
C PHE A 242 8.98 -11.29 33.54
N PHE A 243 9.52 -10.31 32.82
CA PHE A 243 10.00 -9.05 33.36
C PHE A 243 8.99 -7.93 33.13
N ASP A 244 9.19 -6.80 33.81
CA ASP A 244 8.37 -5.61 33.57
C ASP A 244 8.55 -5.12 32.12
N ASN A 245 7.50 -4.53 31.57
CA ASN A 245 7.53 -3.96 30.23
C ASN A 245 8.35 -2.68 30.20
N GLU A 246 9.14 -2.51 29.15
CA GLU A 246 9.80 -1.25 28.84
C GLU A 246 8.86 -0.39 27.99
N PHE A 247 8.71 0.88 28.36
CA PHE A 247 7.84 1.83 27.67
C PHE A 247 8.64 3.03 27.19
N PHE A 248 8.53 3.32 25.89
CA PHE A 248 9.21 4.45 25.26
C PHE A 248 8.24 5.35 24.51
N GLU A 249 8.55 6.63 24.47
CA GLU A 249 8.12 7.49 23.37
C GLU A 249 9.09 7.29 22.20
N LEU A 250 8.56 6.92 21.04
CA LEU A 250 9.30 6.65 19.81
C LEU A 250 9.14 7.84 18.87
N SER A 251 10.28 8.43 18.48
CA SER A 251 10.37 9.43 17.42
C SER A 251 11.33 8.96 16.32
N VAL A 252 11.13 9.46 15.10
CA VAL A 252 11.99 9.15 13.95
C VAL A 252 12.78 10.42 13.62
N ILE A 253 14.10 10.34 13.73
CA ILE A 253 15.00 11.44 13.40
C ILE A 253 15.18 11.49 11.88
N ASP A 254 15.45 10.34 11.28
CA ASP A 254 15.50 10.13 9.83
C ASP A 254 15.22 8.65 9.50
N ASP A 255 15.20 8.30 8.21
CA ASP A 255 14.93 6.94 7.74
C ASP A 255 15.89 5.87 8.28
N GLY A 256 17.06 6.27 8.79
CA GLY A 256 18.07 5.39 9.37
C GLY A 256 18.18 5.49 10.89
N THR A 257 17.45 6.37 11.56
CA THR A 257 17.70 6.70 12.97
C THR A 257 16.40 6.95 13.72
N ILE A 258 16.20 6.20 14.81
CA ILE A 258 15.09 6.40 15.76
C ILE A 258 15.61 6.87 17.10
N GLU A 259 14.77 7.60 17.82
CA GLU A 259 15.00 7.99 19.21
C GLU A 259 13.92 7.37 20.09
N LEU A 260 14.36 6.83 21.22
CA LEU A 260 13.52 6.22 22.25
C LEU A 260 13.72 6.99 23.55
N PHE A 261 12.71 7.76 23.97
CA PHE A 261 12.69 8.38 25.28
C PHE A 261 12.02 7.46 26.28
N HIS A 262 12.72 7.11 27.36
CA HIS A 262 12.23 6.24 28.43
C HIS A 262 11.67 7.09 29.60
N PRO A 263 10.34 7.23 29.75
CA PRO A 263 9.76 8.23 30.66
C PRO A 263 10.04 7.95 32.14
N SER A 264 10.21 6.68 32.52
CA SER A 264 10.41 6.30 33.93
C SER A 264 11.81 6.66 34.44
N SER A 265 12.82 6.57 33.57
CA SER A 265 14.19 6.95 33.91
C SER A 265 14.55 8.35 33.44
N GLU A 266 13.80 8.95 32.52
CA GLU A 266 14.15 10.18 31.81
C GLU A 266 15.38 10.04 30.89
N THR A 267 15.75 8.81 30.52
CA THR A 267 16.86 8.54 29.59
C THR A 267 16.40 8.62 28.14
N VAL A 268 17.23 9.19 27.26
CA VAL A 268 17.06 9.19 25.81
C VAL A 268 18.07 8.24 25.19
N TYR A 269 17.62 7.41 24.26
CA TYR A 269 18.48 6.53 23.45
C TYR A 269 18.28 6.82 21.96
N GLU A 270 19.35 6.78 21.18
CA GLU A 270 19.25 6.79 19.71
C GLU A 270 19.74 5.46 19.15
N PHE A 271 18.99 4.92 18.20
CA PHE A 271 19.32 3.69 17.51
C PHE A 271 19.41 3.92 16.00
N GLN A 272 20.46 3.42 15.39
CA GLN A 272 20.69 3.48 13.95
C GLN A 272 20.42 2.13 13.29
N GLY A 273 19.69 2.14 12.18
CA GLY A 273 19.38 0.97 11.37
C GLY A 273 20.62 0.35 10.73
N ARG A 274 20.77 -0.97 10.89
CA ARG A 274 21.85 -1.80 10.34
C ARG A 274 21.26 -2.87 9.44
N GLY A 275 21.83 -3.03 8.25
CA GLY A 275 21.37 -4.02 7.27
C GLY A 275 19.98 -3.70 6.74
N TYR A 276 19.85 -2.61 5.98
CA TYR A 276 18.58 -2.22 5.35
C TYR A 276 18.02 -3.36 4.49
N ILE A 277 16.74 -3.66 4.69
CA ILE A 277 15.98 -4.70 4.00
C ILE A 277 15.09 -4.04 2.96
N GLN A 278 15.55 -4.04 1.72
CA GLN A 278 14.73 -3.62 0.58
C GLN A 278 13.79 -4.75 0.17
N TYR A 279 12.49 -4.55 0.35
CA TYR A 279 11.47 -5.47 -0.12
C TYR A 279 11.28 -5.24 -1.61
N LEU A 280 11.83 -6.19 -2.39
CA LEU A 280 11.61 -6.49 -3.82
C LEU A 280 12.90 -6.78 -4.60
N LYS A 281 14.08 -6.77 -3.99
CA LYS A 281 15.32 -6.70 -4.78
C LYS A 281 15.54 -7.89 -5.74
N SER A 282 15.38 -7.65 -7.04
CA SER A 282 15.80 -8.51 -8.15
C SER A 282 17.28 -8.30 -8.48
N ASP A 283 18.16 -8.44 -7.49
CA ASP A 283 19.61 -8.50 -7.77
C ASP A 283 20.07 -9.95 -7.85
N ASN A 284 20.80 -10.25 -8.93
CA ASN A 284 21.46 -11.52 -9.26
C ASN A 284 22.45 -12.07 -8.20
N THR A 285 22.39 -11.60 -6.96
CA THR A 285 23.10 -12.17 -5.82
C THR A 285 22.30 -13.36 -5.28
N LYS A 286 22.86 -14.55 -5.47
CA LYS A 286 22.47 -15.81 -4.82
C LYS A 286 22.69 -15.75 -3.30
N ASP A 287 22.15 -14.75 -2.62
CA ASP A 287 22.04 -14.79 -1.16
C ASP A 287 20.76 -15.53 -0.80
N LYS A 288 20.92 -16.85 -0.72
CA LYS A 288 19.93 -17.79 -0.15
C LYS A 288 19.73 -17.60 1.37
N SER A 289 20.24 -16.50 1.95
CA SER A 289 20.21 -16.19 3.39
C SER A 289 19.18 -15.12 3.77
N SER A 290 18.74 -14.24 2.86
CA SER A 290 17.56 -13.42 3.08
C SER A 290 16.33 -14.19 2.60
N GLY A 291 16.06 -15.33 3.24
CA GLY A 291 14.81 -16.06 3.01
C GLY A 291 13.65 -15.08 3.10
N ASN A 292 12.72 -15.15 2.14
CA ASN A 292 11.42 -14.47 2.12
C ASN A 292 10.91 -14.21 3.55
N LYS A 293 11.34 -13.10 4.15
CA LYS A 293 10.65 -12.56 5.31
C LYS A 293 9.43 -11.96 4.66
N GLU A 294 8.35 -12.74 4.60
CA GLU A 294 7.07 -12.34 4.05
C GLU A 294 6.53 -11.18 4.88
N LYS A 295 7.10 -9.99 4.72
CA LYS A 295 6.48 -8.75 5.13
C LYS A 295 5.22 -8.66 4.28
N LYS A 296 4.08 -8.85 4.91
CA LYS A 296 2.77 -8.62 4.33
C LYS A 296 2.07 -7.65 5.25
N ARG A 297 1.41 -6.65 4.69
CA ARG A 297 0.61 -5.77 5.53
C ARG A 297 -0.59 -6.55 6.06
N LYS A 298 -0.95 -6.35 7.32
CA LYS A 298 -2.09 -6.99 7.99
C LYS A 298 -3.33 -6.12 7.94
N PHE A 299 -4.46 -6.78 7.74
CA PHE A 299 -5.79 -6.20 7.83
C PHE A 299 -6.06 -5.76 9.28
N LYS A 300 -6.53 -4.52 9.44
CA LYS A 300 -6.97 -3.99 10.75
C LYS A 300 -8.39 -4.46 11.12
N SER A 301 -9.13 -5.03 10.16
CA SER A 301 -10.52 -5.48 10.33
C SER A 301 -10.74 -6.91 9.83
N GLU A 302 -11.84 -7.53 10.25
CA GLU A 302 -12.26 -8.84 9.76
C GLU A 302 -12.49 -8.82 8.24
N ARG A 303 -12.02 -9.88 7.56
CA ARG A 303 -12.19 -10.06 6.12
C ARG A 303 -13.63 -10.41 5.77
N LYS A 304 -14.07 -9.95 4.61
CA LYS A 304 -15.43 -10.16 4.08
C LYS A 304 -15.38 -10.98 2.79
N GLU A 305 -16.44 -11.73 2.54
CA GLU A 305 -16.64 -12.44 1.27
C GLU A 305 -16.71 -11.45 0.10
N ASN A 306 -16.23 -11.88 -1.07
CA ASN A 306 -16.30 -11.09 -2.29
C ASN A 306 -17.69 -11.29 -2.94
N PRO A 307 -18.50 -10.24 -3.14
CA PRO A 307 -19.80 -10.38 -3.79
C PRO A 307 -19.70 -10.50 -5.33
N ARG A 308 -18.48 -10.40 -5.90
CA ARG A 308 -18.29 -10.51 -7.35
C ARG A 308 -18.46 -11.94 -7.83
N GLU A 309 -19.03 -12.07 -9.01
CA GLU A 309 -19.05 -13.32 -9.76
C GLU A 309 -17.94 -13.28 -10.82
N ASN A 310 -17.08 -14.28 -10.83
CA ASN A 310 -16.04 -14.42 -11.84
C ASN A 310 -16.68 -14.67 -13.21
N THR A 311 -16.40 -13.79 -14.17
CA THR A 311 -16.91 -13.89 -15.56
C THR A 311 -15.89 -14.48 -16.54
N ARG A 312 -14.67 -14.76 -16.06
CA ARG A 312 -13.60 -15.36 -16.87
C ARG A 312 -13.83 -16.87 -17.01
N VAL A 313 -13.67 -17.36 -18.23
CA VAL A 313 -13.81 -18.79 -18.61
C VAL A 313 -12.45 -19.45 -18.70
#